data_AF-X1JJU8-F1
#
_entry.id   AF-X1JJU8-F1
#
_cell.length_a   1.000
_cell.length_b   1.000
_cell.length_c   1.000
_cell.angle_alpha   90.00
_cell.angle_beta   90.00
_cell.angle_gamma   90.00
#
_symmetry.space_group_name_H-M   'P 1'
#
loop_
_entity.id
_entity.type
_entity.pdbx_description
1 polymer ?
#
loop_
_entity_poly.entity_id
_entity_poly.type
_entity_poly.pdbx_seq_one_letter_code
_entity_poly.pdbx_strand_id
1 'polypeptide(L)'
;GAEFRMAVAGPACSLVIGGLFALVYLFTRSTIVPIAAMAYWLAYINVALAIFNLIPGFPLDGGRVFRSILWRVSDDYRRSTRIATWVGRGVGYLFILGGIVIMFIFHDWLGGLWLAFIGWFLENAASASYRQVQWREGLYRFTAAQVMTSDCPVVPPSATVNQLVQEYAFTPGYRCFLVAEEGRLMGILTLHNIKTVSQPDWGVTQAKEIMTPVDRLKVAYPDQDGLSILEQMDESNMN
;
A
#
# COMPACT_ATOMS: atom_id res chain seq x y z
N GLY A 1 7.48 9.68 16.63
CA GLY A 1 7.55 9.02 17.96
C GLY A 1 7.02 7.59 17.92
N ALA A 2 5.76 7.40 17.50
CA ALA A 2 5.13 6.07 17.45
C ALA A 2 5.85 5.09 16.51
N GLU A 3 6.30 5.55 15.34
CA GLU A 3 6.98 4.70 14.36
C GLU A 3 8.30 4.11 14.88
N PHE A 4 9.12 4.89 15.58
CA PHE A 4 10.35 4.41 16.22
C PHE A 4 10.05 3.33 17.27
N ARG A 5 9.02 3.54 18.11
CA ARG A 5 8.61 2.58 19.14
C ARG A 5 8.11 1.27 18.52
N MET A 6 7.33 1.35 17.44
CA MET A 6 6.85 0.17 16.72
C MET A 6 8.02 -0.59 16.07
N ALA A 7 8.98 0.11 15.47
CA ALA A 7 10.15 -0.51 14.84
C ALA A 7 11.08 -1.19 15.85
N VAL A 8 11.27 -0.62 17.05
CA VAL A 8 12.12 -1.23 18.09
C VAL A 8 11.43 -2.41 18.79
N ALA A 9 10.10 -2.48 18.77
CA ALA A 9 9.35 -3.54 19.44
C ALA A 9 9.69 -4.94 18.92
N GLY A 10 9.87 -5.11 17.61
CA GLY A 10 10.25 -6.39 17.00
C GLY A 10 11.58 -6.93 17.54
N PRO A 11 12.71 -6.23 17.32
CA PRO A 11 14.01 -6.62 17.85
C PRO A 11 14.02 -6.79 19.37
N ALA A 12 13.32 -5.93 20.11
CA ALA A 12 13.23 -6.04 21.56
C ALA A 12 12.55 -7.35 22.00
N CYS A 13 11.42 -7.71 21.39
CA CYS A 13 10.74 -8.99 21.65
C CYS A 13 11.65 -10.18 21.33
N SER A 14 12.33 -10.17 20.18
CA SER A 14 13.28 -11.22 19.82
C SER A 14 14.43 -11.32 20.83
N LEU A 15 14.99 -10.21 21.30
CA LEU A 15 16.02 -10.23 22.35
C LEU A 15 15.52 -10.79 23.67
N VAL A 16 14.29 -10.43 24.09
CA VAL A 16 13.67 -10.96 25.32
C VAL A 16 13.47 -12.47 25.22
N ILE A 17 12.91 -12.95 24.12
CA ILE A 17 12.71 -14.37 23.86
C ILE A 17 14.05 -15.11 23.81
N GLY A 18 15.04 -14.54 23.12
CA GLY A 18 16.39 -15.09 23.05
C GLY A 18 17.05 -15.19 24.43
N GLY A 19 16.92 -14.15 25.26
CA GLY A 19 17.41 -14.14 26.64
C GLY A 19 16.73 -15.17 27.54
N LEU A 20 15.42 -15.35 27.38
CA LEU A 20 14.67 -16.38 28.13
C LEU A 20 15.16 -17.80 27.77
N PHE A 21 15.33 -18.10 26.48
CA PHE A 21 15.86 -19.39 26.06
C PHE A 21 17.33 -19.58 26.44
N ALA A 22 18.14 -18.53 26.44
CA ALA A 22 19.51 -18.58 26.97
C ALA A 22 19.53 -18.93 28.47
N LEU A 23 18.59 -18.39 29.23
CA LEU A 23 18.40 -18.72 30.64
C LEU A 23 18.01 -20.19 30.81
N VAL A 24 17.03 -20.69 30.04
CA VAL A 24 16.65 -22.12 30.03
C VAL A 24 17.85 -23.01 29.70
N TYR A 25 18.67 -22.64 28.71
CA TYR A 25 19.89 -23.35 28.37
C TYR A 25 20.86 -23.43 29.56
N LEU A 26 21.10 -22.32 30.27
CA LEU A 26 22.01 -22.29 31.41
C LEU A 26 21.59 -23.23 32.56
N PHE A 27 20.29 -23.35 32.81
CA PHE A 27 19.75 -24.23 33.86
C PHE A 27 19.65 -25.71 33.45
N THR A 28 19.50 -25.98 32.15
CA THR A 28 19.27 -27.35 31.64
C THR A 28 20.51 -28.02 31.05
N ARG A 29 21.58 -27.26 30.74
CA ARG A 29 22.80 -27.76 30.08
C ARG A 29 23.46 -28.96 30.74
N SER A 30 23.36 -29.10 32.05
CA SER A 30 23.95 -30.19 32.83
C SER A 30 22.96 -31.32 33.17
N THR A 31 21.68 -31.12 32.94
CA THR A 31 20.61 -32.00 33.46
C THR A 31 19.83 -32.67 32.33
N ILE A 32 19.47 -31.92 31.29
CA ILE A 32 18.62 -32.41 30.19
C ILE A 32 19.19 -31.92 28.85
N VAL A 33 20.15 -32.68 28.32
CA VAL A 33 20.93 -32.32 27.11
C VAL A 33 20.04 -31.99 25.90
N PRO A 34 18.96 -32.72 25.57
CA PRO A 34 18.11 -32.38 24.41
C PRO A 34 17.41 -31.02 24.55
N ILE A 35 16.89 -30.71 25.74
CA ILE A 35 16.21 -29.42 26.01
C ILE A 35 17.21 -28.27 25.94
N ALA A 36 18.41 -28.47 26.49
CA ALA A 36 19.47 -27.47 26.42
C ALA A 36 19.87 -27.18 24.96
N ALA A 37 20.03 -28.20 24.13
CA ALA A 37 20.37 -28.01 22.71
C ALA A 37 19.29 -27.22 21.97
N MET A 38 18.00 -27.53 22.18
CA MET A 38 16.89 -26.79 21.58
C MET A 38 16.86 -25.33 22.07
N ALA A 39 17.01 -25.11 23.38
CA ALA A 39 17.03 -23.78 23.98
C ALA A 39 18.20 -22.93 23.44
N TYR A 40 19.38 -23.53 23.25
CA TYR A 40 20.53 -22.86 22.62
C TYR A 40 20.21 -22.38 21.21
N TRP A 41 19.66 -23.26 20.36
CA TRP A 41 19.30 -22.89 18.98
C TRP A 41 18.21 -21.81 18.93
N LEU A 42 17.20 -21.90 19.79
CA LEU A 42 16.15 -20.88 19.87
C LEU A 42 16.69 -19.54 20.37
N ALA A 43 17.60 -19.55 21.34
CA ALA A 43 18.29 -18.34 21.80
C ALA A 43 19.10 -17.72 20.66
N TYR A 44 19.92 -18.52 19.99
CA TYR A 44 20.76 -18.09 18.88
C TYR A 44 19.93 -17.49 17.74
N ILE A 45 18.89 -18.17 17.27
CA ILE A 45 18.03 -17.70 16.17
C ILE A 45 17.35 -16.39 16.54
N ASN A 46 16.82 -16.25 17.76
CA ASN A 46 16.16 -15.02 18.18
C ASN A 46 17.11 -13.83 18.29
N VAL A 47 18.33 -14.04 18.80
CA VAL A 47 19.36 -13.00 18.84
C VAL A 47 19.81 -12.64 17.43
N ALA A 48 20.04 -13.63 16.56
CA ALA A 48 20.39 -13.40 15.15
C ALA A 48 19.29 -12.63 14.41
N LEU A 49 18.02 -12.96 14.62
CA LEU A 49 16.87 -12.23 14.08
C LEU A 49 16.81 -10.79 14.59
N ALA A 50 17.08 -10.55 15.87
CA ALA A 50 17.13 -9.20 16.42
C ALA A 50 18.24 -8.36 15.78
N ILE A 51 19.45 -8.92 15.66
CA ILE A 51 20.58 -8.25 15.00
C ILE A 51 20.26 -7.96 13.54
N PHE A 52 19.72 -8.95 12.82
CA PHE A 52 19.33 -8.80 11.43
C PHE A 52 18.27 -7.71 11.27
N ASN A 53 17.22 -7.71 12.09
CA ASN A 53 16.18 -6.68 12.06
C ASN A 53 16.68 -5.30 12.48
N LEU A 54 17.83 -5.16 13.15
CA LEU A 54 18.43 -3.87 13.49
C LEU A 54 19.34 -3.29 12.40
N ILE A 55 19.61 -4.06 11.33
CA ILE A 55 20.41 -3.57 10.20
C ILE A 55 19.76 -2.30 9.62
N PRO A 56 20.54 -1.22 9.40
CA PRO A 56 20.02 0.01 8.84
C PRO A 56 19.64 -0.21 7.37
N GLY A 57 18.37 -0.09 7.05
CA GLY A 57 17.87 -0.11 5.68
C GLY A 57 16.52 -0.80 5.53
N PHE A 58 15.71 -0.36 4.57
CA PHE A 58 14.47 -1.08 4.25
C PHE A 58 14.79 -2.42 3.57
N PRO A 59 13.95 -3.45 3.76
CA PRO A 59 12.64 -3.50 4.44
C PRO A 59 12.67 -3.68 5.97
N LEU A 60 13.85 -3.81 6.58
CA LEU A 60 14.01 -4.24 7.97
C LEU A 60 13.54 -3.16 8.96
N ASP A 61 13.24 -3.57 10.19
CA ASP A 61 12.79 -2.66 11.26
C ASP A 61 13.84 -1.56 11.55
N GLY A 62 15.12 -1.89 11.47
CA GLY A 62 16.26 -0.99 11.59
C GLY A 62 16.25 0.09 10.50
N GLY A 63 15.69 -0.17 9.32
CA GLY A 63 15.42 0.82 8.29
C GLY A 63 14.43 1.90 8.73
N ARG A 64 13.36 1.51 9.45
CA ARG A 64 12.38 2.46 10.00
C ARG A 64 12.99 3.28 11.13
N VAL A 65 13.78 2.64 11.99
CA VAL A 65 14.56 3.32 13.03
C VAL A 65 15.51 4.36 12.41
N PHE A 66 16.35 3.93 11.47
CA PHE A 66 17.31 4.77 10.77
C PHE A 66 16.63 5.93 10.04
N ARG A 67 15.51 5.65 9.35
CA ARG A 67 14.69 6.68 8.71
C ARG A 67 14.17 7.72 9.70
N SER A 68 13.66 7.29 10.86
CA SER A 68 13.12 8.22 11.86
C SER A 68 14.20 9.16 12.42
N ILE A 69 15.44 8.67 12.53
CA ILE A 69 16.60 9.47 12.93
C ILE A 69 16.94 10.47 11.81
N LEU A 70 17.03 10.01 10.56
CA LEU A 70 17.26 10.88 9.40
C LEU A 70 16.20 11.97 9.25
N TRP A 71 14.94 11.63 9.49
CA TRP A 71 13.84 12.60 9.40
C TRP A 71 13.98 13.69 10.46
N ARG A 72 14.36 13.32 11.69
CA ARG A 72 14.58 14.28 12.77
C ARG A 72 15.72 15.26 12.48
N VAL A 73 16.69 14.89 11.65
CA VAL A 73 17.83 15.74 11.27
C VAL A 73 17.55 16.53 9.99
N SER A 74 16.88 15.91 9.01
CA SER A 74 16.69 16.50 7.67
C SER A 74 15.37 17.26 7.49
N ASP A 75 14.39 17.04 8.36
CA ASP A 75 12.99 17.50 8.28
C ASP A 75 12.27 17.15 6.96
N ASP A 76 12.88 16.29 6.14
CA ASP A 76 12.35 15.83 4.87
C ASP A 76 12.15 14.31 4.92
N TYR A 77 10.90 13.91 5.08
CA TYR A 77 10.47 12.51 5.15
C TYR A 77 10.79 11.74 3.85
N ARG A 78 10.77 12.43 2.69
CA ARG A 78 11.03 11.81 1.38
C ARG A 78 12.51 11.49 1.22
N ARG A 79 13.39 12.45 1.53
CA ARG A 79 14.84 12.23 1.53
C ARG A 79 15.23 11.12 2.50
N SER A 80 14.65 11.13 3.70
CA SER A 80 14.91 10.11 4.72
C SER A 80 14.52 8.70 4.26
N THR A 81 13.35 8.55 3.63
CA THR A 81 12.90 7.26 3.08
C THR A 81 13.81 6.81 1.94
N ARG A 82 14.15 7.71 1.02
CA ARG A 82 15.04 7.41 -0.10
C ARG A 82 16.40 6.91 0.39
N ILE A 83 17.03 7.63 1.32
CA ILE A 83 18.33 7.24 1.89
C ILE A 83 18.23 5.87 2.57
N ALA A 84 17.21 5.64 3.40
CA ALA A 84 17.01 4.34 4.06
C ALA A 84 16.83 3.18 3.05
N THR A 85 16.16 3.42 1.92
CA THR A 85 16.07 2.43 0.83
C THR A 85 17.45 2.18 0.20
N TRP A 86 18.21 3.21 -0.13
CA TRP A 86 19.55 3.06 -0.73
C TRP A 86 20.51 2.30 0.17
N VAL A 87 20.49 2.58 1.48
CA VAL A 87 21.30 1.83 2.45
C VAL A 87 20.89 0.35 2.48
N GLY A 88 19.58 0.06 2.51
CA GLY A 88 19.08 -1.32 2.46
C GLY A 88 19.51 -2.09 1.21
N ARG A 89 19.45 -1.45 0.03
CA ARG A 89 19.98 -2.02 -1.22
C ARG A 89 21.48 -2.28 -1.14
N GLY A 90 22.25 -1.32 -0.61
CA GLY A 90 23.69 -1.47 -0.40
C GLY A 90 24.02 -2.67 0.48
N VAL A 91 23.27 -2.88 1.57
CA VAL A 91 23.43 -4.07 2.42
C VAL A 91 23.05 -5.35 1.67
N GLY A 92 22.00 -5.33 0.86
CA GLY A 92 21.58 -6.48 0.03
C GLY A 92 22.68 -6.89 -0.94
N TYR A 93 23.29 -5.93 -1.64
CA TYR A 93 24.43 -6.18 -2.51
C TYR A 93 25.67 -6.66 -1.76
N LEU A 94 25.93 -6.13 -0.56
CA LEU A 94 27.02 -6.61 0.28
C LEU A 94 26.83 -8.08 0.67
N PHE A 95 25.60 -8.51 0.94
CA PHE A 95 25.27 -9.89 1.27
C PHE A 95 25.41 -10.80 0.04
N ILE A 96 24.99 -10.34 -1.15
CA ILE A 96 25.20 -11.06 -2.40
C ILE A 96 26.70 -11.26 -2.67
N LEU A 97 27.48 -10.18 -2.62
CA LEU A 97 28.91 -10.23 -2.86
C LEU A 97 29.64 -11.07 -1.80
N GLY A 98 29.27 -10.93 -0.53
CA GLY A 98 29.77 -11.76 0.56
C GLY A 98 29.45 -13.25 0.35
N GLY A 99 28.23 -13.58 -0.09
CA GLY A 99 27.83 -14.95 -0.40
C GLY A 99 28.64 -15.55 -1.54
N ILE A 100 28.88 -14.77 -2.60
CA ILE A 100 29.76 -15.17 -3.71
C ILE A 100 31.19 -15.41 -3.21
N VAL A 101 31.73 -14.50 -2.39
CA VAL A 101 33.07 -14.65 -1.80
C VAL A 101 33.16 -15.91 -0.95
N ILE A 102 32.15 -16.21 -0.13
CA ILE A 102 32.09 -17.42 0.68
C ILE A 102 32.11 -18.69 -0.19
N MET A 103 31.33 -18.69 -1.27
CA MET A 103 31.25 -19.82 -2.19
C MET A 103 32.59 -20.12 -2.87
N PHE A 104 33.30 -19.09 -3.34
CA PHE A 104 34.53 -19.27 -4.10
C PHE A 104 35.81 -19.37 -3.25
N ILE A 105 35.90 -18.64 -2.14
CA ILE A 105 37.10 -18.65 -1.29
C ILE A 105 37.02 -19.77 -0.26
N PHE A 106 35.91 -19.84 0.47
CA PHE A 106 35.75 -20.80 1.57
C PHE A 106 35.16 -22.14 1.12
N HIS A 107 34.81 -22.28 -0.17
CA HIS A 107 34.22 -23.49 -0.75
C HIS A 107 32.93 -23.95 -0.04
N ASP A 108 32.25 -23.03 0.67
CA ASP A 108 30.96 -23.27 1.30
C ASP A 108 29.84 -22.80 0.38
N TRP A 109 29.38 -23.72 -0.47
CA TRP A 109 28.37 -23.43 -1.47
C TRP A 109 27.00 -23.19 -0.85
N LEU A 110 26.63 -23.95 0.19
CA LEU A 110 25.33 -23.80 0.84
C LEU A 110 25.25 -22.48 1.60
N GLY A 111 26.26 -22.16 2.42
CA GLY A 111 26.31 -20.91 3.17
C GLY A 111 26.39 -19.69 2.25
N GLY A 112 27.23 -19.76 1.22
CA GLY A 112 27.38 -18.70 0.22
C GLY A 112 26.09 -18.45 -0.57
N LEU A 113 25.45 -19.51 -1.08
CA LEU A 113 24.18 -19.42 -1.79
C LEU A 113 23.06 -18.89 -0.90
N TRP A 114 22.99 -19.35 0.36
CA TRP A 114 21.99 -18.88 1.31
C TRP A 114 22.15 -17.39 1.62
N LEU A 115 23.37 -16.92 1.85
CA LEU A 115 23.65 -15.51 2.09
C LEU A 115 23.32 -14.65 0.86
N ALA A 116 23.66 -15.14 -0.33
CA ALA A 116 23.32 -14.45 -1.58
C ALA A 116 21.81 -14.39 -1.81
N PHE A 117 21.08 -15.45 -1.46
CA PHE A 117 19.63 -15.48 -1.51
C PHE A 117 19.00 -14.46 -0.55
N ILE A 118 19.50 -14.36 0.69
CA ILE A 118 19.06 -13.33 1.65
C ILE A 118 19.31 -11.93 1.09
N GLY A 119 20.49 -11.67 0.51
CA GLY A 119 20.80 -10.38 -0.09
C GLY A 119 19.88 -10.04 -1.27
N TRP A 120 19.58 -11.01 -2.13
CA TRP A 120 18.62 -10.86 -3.22
C TRP A 120 17.20 -10.62 -2.74
N PHE A 121 16.76 -11.32 -1.68
CA PHE A 121 15.47 -11.08 -1.04
C PHE A 121 15.39 -9.66 -0.47
N LEU A 122 16.45 -9.19 0.18
CA LEU A 122 16.52 -7.85 0.73
C LEU A 122 16.39 -6.78 -0.37
N GLU A 123 17.07 -6.96 -1.51
CA GLU A 123 16.97 -6.07 -2.68
C GLU A 123 15.55 -6.04 -3.26
N ASN A 124 14.89 -7.20 -3.39
CA ASN A 124 13.51 -7.28 -3.89
C ASN A 124 12.54 -6.56 -2.96
N ALA A 125 12.66 -6.80 -1.65
CA ALA A 125 11.78 -6.18 -0.66
C ALA A 125 12.01 -4.67 -0.52
N ALA A 126 13.26 -4.20 -0.61
CA ALA A 126 13.60 -2.79 -0.65
C ALA A 126 13.01 -2.11 -1.90
N SER A 127 13.11 -2.77 -3.06
CA SER A 127 12.54 -2.31 -4.33
C SER A 127 11.02 -2.25 -4.30
N ALA A 128 10.35 -3.24 -3.71
CA ALA A 128 8.89 -3.24 -3.54
C ALA A 128 8.42 -2.06 -2.68
N SER A 129 9.10 -1.81 -1.56
CA SER A 129 8.81 -0.68 -0.67
C SER A 129 8.96 0.66 -1.38
N TYR A 130 9.99 0.81 -2.23
CA TYR A 130 10.21 2.02 -3.01
C TYR A 130 9.12 2.25 -4.07
N ARG A 131 8.72 1.20 -4.78
CA ARG A 131 7.65 1.29 -5.79
C ARG A 131 6.32 1.75 -5.17
N GLN A 132 5.98 1.25 -3.98
CA GLN A 132 4.76 1.67 -3.27
C GLN A 132 4.75 3.18 -2.97
N VAL A 133 5.90 3.74 -2.58
CA VAL A 133 6.05 5.18 -2.35
C VAL A 133 5.91 5.95 -3.66
N GLN A 134 6.55 5.49 -4.74
CA GLN A 134 6.46 6.17 -6.04
C GLN A 134 5.05 6.19 -6.63
N TRP A 135 4.28 5.10 -6.48
CA TRP A 135 2.88 5.07 -6.93
C TRP A 135 2.03 6.09 -6.18
N ARG A 136 2.15 6.15 -4.84
CA ARG A 136 1.49 7.21 -4.04
C ARG A 136 1.93 8.61 -4.49
N GLU A 137 3.21 8.82 -4.75
CA GLU A 137 3.74 10.13 -5.19
C GLU A 137 3.24 10.56 -6.58
N GLY A 138 2.97 9.62 -7.48
CA GLY A 138 2.39 9.91 -8.80
C GLY A 138 0.97 10.45 -8.68
N LEU A 139 0.14 9.83 -7.83
CA LEU A 139 -1.25 10.23 -7.64
C LEU A 139 -1.41 11.54 -6.85
N TYR A 140 -0.49 11.87 -5.95
CA TYR A 140 -0.48 13.16 -5.24
C TYR A 140 -0.28 14.37 -6.16
N ARG A 141 0.26 14.19 -7.38
CA ARG A 141 0.50 15.29 -8.31
C ARG A 141 -0.73 15.68 -9.14
N PHE A 142 -1.75 14.83 -9.15
CA PHE A 142 -2.99 15.08 -9.88
C PHE A 142 -4.09 15.50 -8.91
N THR A 143 -4.87 16.50 -9.31
CA THR A 143 -6.07 16.93 -8.57
C THR A 143 -7.32 16.41 -9.27
N ALA A 144 -8.45 16.33 -8.55
CA ALA A 144 -9.74 15.96 -9.13
C ALA A 144 -10.06 16.77 -10.40
N ALA A 145 -9.76 18.08 -10.38
CA ALA A 145 -9.99 18.97 -11.51
C ALA A 145 -9.27 18.54 -12.80
N GLN A 146 -8.13 17.87 -12.70
CA GLN A 146 -7.33 17.45 -13.86
C GLN A 146 -7.80 16.12 -14.47
N VAL A 147 -8.55 15.33 -13.70
CA VAL A 147 -9.02 13.99 -14.11
C VAL A 147 -10.53 13.91 -14.27
N MET A 148 -11.28 14.93 -13.82
CA MET A 148 -12.74 14.97 -13.93
C MET A 148 -13.21 15.18 -15.38
N THR A 149 -14.26 14.49 -15.76
CA THR A 149 -15.00 14.80 -16.99
C THR A 149 -15.90 16.01 -16.73
N SER A 150 -15.69 17.09 -17.49
CA SER A 150 -16.47 18.33 -17.33
C SER A 150 -17.76 18.34 -18.16
N ASP A 151 -17.82 17.53 -19.21
CA ASP A 151 -18.93 17.51 -20.18
C ASP A 151 -19.99 16.46 -19.82
N CYS A 152 -20.61 16.54 -18.64
CA CYS A 152 -21.83 15.78 -18.35
C CYS A 152 -23.06 16.60 -18.78
N PRO A 153 -23.86 16.14 -19.77
CA PRO A 153 -25.07 16.86 -20.18
C PRO A 153 -26.10 16.91 -19.05
N VAL A 154 -26.82 18.03 -18.99
CA VAL A 154 -27.89 18.26 -18.02
C VAL A 154 -29.22 17.86 -18.63
N VAL A 155 -29.98 17.02 -17.93
CA VAL A 155 -31.26 16.46 -18.39
C VAL A 155 -32.38 16.80 -17.40
N PRO A 156 -33.60 17.07 -17.87
CA PRO A 156 -34.72 17.37 -17.00
C PRO A 156 -35.19 16.11 -16.25
N PRO A 157 -35.71 16.23 -15.02
CA PRO A 157 -36.17 15.08 -14.22
C PRO A 157 -37.34 14.32 -14.85
N SER A 158 -38.10 14.98 -15.72
CA SER A 158 -39.23 14.43 -16.46
C SER A 158 -38.84 13.70 -17.76
N ALA A 159 -37.57 13.78 -18.19
CA ALA A 159 -37.10 13.06 -19.37
C ALA A 159 -37.28 11.55 -19.19
N THR A 160 -37.77 10.87 -20.23
CA THR A 160 -37.91 9.42 -20.20
C THR A 160 -36.61 8.73 -20.58
N VAL A 161 -36.41 7.49 -20.12
CA VAL A 161 -35.23 6.70 -20.48
C VAL A 161 -35.09 6.57 -21.99
N ASN A 162 -36.20 6.41 -22.73
CA ASN A 162 -36.18 6.32 -24.17
C ASN A 162 -35.68 7.62 -24.84
N GLN A 163 -36.05 8.79 -24.33
CA GLN A 163 -35.53 10.07 -24.81
C GLN A 163 -34.02 10.18 -24.58
N LEU A 164 -33.56 9.83 -23.37
CA LEU A 164 -32.14 9.85 -23.02
C LEU A 164 -31.30 8.94 -23.90
N VAL A 165 -31.79 7.72 -24.18
CA VAL A 165 -31.10 6.77 -25.05
C VAL A 165 -31.12 7.26 -26.50
N GLN A 166 -32.25 7.73 -27.03
CA GLN A 166 -32.30 8.20 -28.42
C GLN A 166 -31.42 9.43 -28.67
N GLU A 167 -31.41 10.37 -27.73
CA GLU A 167 -30.70 11.64 -27.86
C GLU A 167 -29.20 11.49 -27.62
N TYR A 168 -28.78 10.61 -26.69
CA TYR A 168 -27.38 10.54 -26.25
C TYR A 168 -26.67 9.20 -26.54
N ALA A 169 -27.36 8.11 -26.89
CA ALA A 169 -26.69 6.80 -27.11
C ALA A 169 -25.76 6.77 -28.32
N PHE A 170 -25.93 7.70 -29.27
CA PHE A 170 -25.08 7.79 -30.47
C PHE A 170 -23.92 8.78 -30.33
N THR A 171 -23.82 9.50 -29.20
CA THR A 171 -22.69 10.40 -28.95
C THR A 171 -21.61 9.67 -28.14
N PRO A 172 -20.46 9.30 -28.75
CA PRO A 172 -19.39 8.64 -28.02
C PRO A 172 -18.80 9.58 -26.98
N GLY A 173 -18.89 9.21 -25.70
CA GLY A 173 -18.17 9.90 -24.61
C GLY A 173 -18.97 10.10 -23.32
N TYR A 174 -20.30 10.15 -23.37
CA TYR A 174 -21.11 10.42 -22.18
C TYR A 174 -21.25 9.18 -21.30
N ARG A 175 -20.63 9.21 -20.12
CA ARG A 175 -20.74 8.17 -19.07
C ARG A 175 -21.63 8.61 -17.89
N CYS A 176 -22.05 9.86 -17.87
CA CYS A 176 -22.81 10.53 -16.81
C CYS A 176 -23.85 11.47 -17.43
N PHE A 177 -24.99 11.63 -16.75
CA PHE A 177 -25.98 12.67 -17.02
C PHE A 177 -26.34 13.35 -15.70
N LEU A 178 -26.40 14.68 -15.68
CA LEU A 178 -26.80 15.46 -14.51
C LEU A 178 -28.30 15.69 -14.56
N VAL A 179 -29.06 15.22 -13.56
CA VAL A 179 -30.49 15.48 -13.48
C VAL A 179 -30.70 16.76 -12.70
N ALA A 180 -31.18 17.81 -13.35
CA ALA A 180 -31.41 19.12 -12.73
C ALA A 180 -32.69 19.79 -13.21
N GLU A 181 -33.31 20.56 -12.34
CA GLU A 181 -34.51 21.35 -12.62
C GLU A 181 -34.31 22.76 -12.05
N GLU A 182 -34.60 23.80 -12.83
CA GLU A 182 -34.45 25.21 -12.42
C GLU A 182 -33.06 25.55 -11.83
N GLY A 183 -32.00 24.92 -12.33
CA GLY A 183 -30.63 25.14 -11.86
C GLY A 183 -30.29 24.45 -10.54
N ARG A 184 -31.19 23.63 -9.98
CA ARG A 184 -30.92 22.76 -8.82
C ARG A 184 -30.58 21.35 -9.27
N LEU A 185 -29.39 20.87 -8.89
CA LEU A 185 -28.98 19.48 -9.09
C LEU A 185 -29.83 18.56 -8.19
N MET A 186 -30.55 17.63 -8.79
CA MET A 186 -31.35 16.63 -8.07
C MET A 186 -30.62 15.30 -7.92
N GLY A 187 -29.75 14.96 -8.88
CA GLY A 187 -28.98 13.72 -8.85
C GLY A 187 -28.15 13.50 -10.11
N ILE A 188 -27.53 12.33 -10.21
CA ILE A 188 -26.84 11.89 -11.42
C ILE A 188 -27.46 10.60 -11.94
N LEU A 189 -27.40 10.42 -13.25
CA LEU A 189 -27.78 9.19 -13.91
C LEU A 189 -26.56 8.61 -14.62
N THR A 190 -26.37 7.30 -14.46
CA THR A 190 -25.30 6.55 -15.14
C THR A 190 -25.89 5.52 -16.10
N LEU A 191 -25.06 5.01 -17.02
CA LEU A 191 -25.47 3.89 -17.89
C LEU A 191 -25.87 2.64 -17.09
N HIS A 192 -25.34 2.45 -15.88
CA HIS A 192 -25.74 1.34 -15.01
C HIS A 192 -27.21 1.47 -14.57
N ASN A 193 -27.64 2.68 -14.18
CA ASN A 193 -29.04 2.93 -13.81
C ASN A 193 -30.01 2.72 -14.98
N ILE A 194 -29.60 3.05 -16.20
CA ILE A 194 -30.41 2.83 -17.40
C ILE A 194 -30.58 1.32 -17.66
N LYS A 195 -29.50 0.55 -17.50
CA LYS A 195 -29.51 -0.92 -17.69
C LYS A 195 -30.39 -1.67 -16.69
N THR A 196 -30.69 -1.09 -15.53
CA THR A 196 -31.59 -1.71 -14.55
C THR A 196 -33.06 -1.65 -14.95
N VAL A 197 -33.43 -0.83 -15.95
CA VAL A 197 -34.80 -0.69 -16.43
C VAL A 197 -35.02 -1.59 -17.65
N SER A 198 -36.10 -2.37 -17.62
CA SER A 198 -36.52 -3.19 -18.76
C SER A 198 -36.93 -2.33 -19.96
N GLN A 199 -36.54 -2.74 -21.16
CA GLN A 199 -36.78 -2.00 -22.41
C GLN A 199 -38.25 -1.59 -22.66
N PRO A 200 -39.27 -2.41 -22.34
CA PRO A 200 -40.68 -2.02 -22.49
C PRO A 200 -41.08 -0.80 -21.65
N ASP A 201 -40.43 -0.59 -20.49
CA ASP A 201 -40.77 0.46 -19.54
C ASP A 201 -40.05 1.79 -19.85
N TRP A 202 -39.09 1.80 -20.79
CA TRP A 202 -38.29 2.97 -21.13
C TRP A 202 -39.11 4.19 -21.58
N GLY A 203 -40.30 3.96 -22.13
CA GLY A 203 -41.20 5.02 -22.57
C GLY A 203 -41.96 5.73 -21.45
N VAL A 204 -42.03 5.13 -20.26
CA VAL A 204 -42.80 5.64 -19.11
C VAL A 204 -41.93 5.99 -17.90
N THR A 205 -40.82 5.28 -17.70
CA THR A 205 -39.89 5.55 -16.60
C THR A 205 -39.17 6.88 -16.78
N GLN A 206 -39.23 7.74 -15.76
CA GLN A 206 -38.61 9.07 -15.76
C GLN A 206 -37.20 9.04 -15.17
N ALA A 207 -36.35 9.97 -15.60
CA ALA A 207 -34.98 10.10 -15.10
C ALA A 207 -34.93 10.24 -13.56
N LYS A 208 -35.88 10.97 -12.96
CA LYS A 208 -35.97 11.16 -11.50
C LYS A 208 -36.21 9.86 -10.72
N GLU A 209 -36.76 8.83 -11.35
CA GLU A 209 -37.12 7.55 -10.70
C GLU A 209 -35.91 6.61 -10.60
N ILE A 210 -34.94 6.78 -11.49
CA ILE A 210 -33.77 5.89 -11.63
C ILE A 210 -32.44 6.60 -11.36
N MET A 211 -32.45 7.91 -11.14
CA MET A 211 -31.26 8.67 -10.77
C MET A 211 -30.73 8.25 -9.40
N THR A 212 -29.43 8.44 -9.20
CA THR A 212 -28.84 8.45 -7.86
C THR A 212 -29.05 9.86 -7.28
N PRO A 213 -29.87 10.01 -6.23
CA PRO A 213 -30.22 11.32 -5.68
C PRO A 213 -29.01 11.98 -5.02
N VAL A 214 -28.99 13.32 -5.02
CA VAL A 214 -27.87 14.13 -4.51
C VAL A 214 -27.45 13.75 -3.08
N ASP A 215 -28.39 13.39 -2.21
CA ASP A 215 -28.13 13.02 -0.82
C ASP A 215 -27.33 11.71 -0.67
N ARG A 216 -27.32 10.87 -1.71
CA ARG A 216 -26.56 9.62 -1.75
C ARG A 216 -25.25 9.74 -2.52
N LEU A 217 -24.98 10.90 -3.12
CA LEU A 217 -23.76 11.12 -3.88
C LEU A 217 -22.59 11.37 -2.95
N LYS A 218 -21.48 10.69 -3.26
CA LYS A 218 -20.18 11.05 -2.70
C LYS A 218 -19.59 12.17 -3.55
N VAL A 219 -19.24 13.26 -2.89
CA VAL A 219 -18.68 14.45 -3.54
C VAL A 219 -17.18 14.43 -3.38
N ALA A 220 -16.47 14.76 -4.47
CA ALA A 220 -15.05 15.08 -4.47
C ALA A 220 -14.87 16.55 -4.85
N TYR A 221 -13.89 17.22 -4.26
CA TYR A 221 -13.63 18.63 -4.53
C TYR A 221 -12.54 18.80 -5.61
N PRO A 222 -12.61 19.85 -6.45
CA PRO A 222 -11.65 20.07 -7.54
C PRO A 222 -10.17 20.11 -7.12
N ASP A 223 -9.90 20.57 -5.91
CA ASP A 223 -8.59 20.69 -5.27
C ASP A 223 -8.15 19.45 -4.49
N GLN A 224 -9.03 18.44 -4.37
CA GLN A 224 -8.74 17.18 -3.69
C GLN A 224 -7.68 16.38 -4.47
N ASP A 225 -6.74 15.77 -3.76
CA ASP A 225 -5.65 14.99 -4.34
C ASP A 225 -6.14 13.64 -4.87
N GLY A 226 -5.53 13.16 -5.95
CA GLY A 226 -5.93 11.90 -6.60
C GLY A 226 -5.83 10.67 -5.70
N LEU A 227 -4.95 10.68 -4.70
CA LEU A 227 -4.82 9.55 -3.77
C LEU A 227 -6.01 9.50 -2.80
N SER A 228 -6.39 10.62 -2.20
CA SER A 228 -7.55 10.67 -1.29
C SER A 228 -8.86 10.34 -2.01
N ILE A 229 -8.99 10.71 -3.28
CA ILE A 229 -10.15 10.30 -4.11
C ILE A 229 -10.17 8.77 -4.28
N LEU A 230 -9.03 8.16 -4.56
CA LEU A 230 -8.94 6.72 -4.76
C LEU A 230 -9.20 5.94 -3.46
N GLU A 231 -8.69 6.44 -2.32
CA GLU A 231 -9.02 5.90 -0.99
C GLU A 231 -10.52 6.02 -0.70
N GLN A 232 -11.14 7.16 -1.02
CA GLN A 232 -12.58 7.37 -0.88
C GLN A 232 -13.40 6.42 -1.78
N MET A 233 -12.93 6.11 -3.00
CA MET A 233 -13.56 5.15 -3.91
C MET A 233 -13.50 3.71 -3.37
N ASP A 234 -12.34 3.29 -2.85
CA ASP A 234 -12.14 1.96 -2.26
C ASP A 234 -13.03 1.76 -1.01
N GLU A 235 -13.05 2.74 -0.10
CA GLU A 235 -13.92 2.72 1.08
C GLU A 235 -15.42 2.67 0.73
N SER A 236 -15.80 3.28 -0.39
CA SER A 236 -17.18 3.32 -0.85
C SER A 236 -17.57 2.20 -1.82
N ASN A 237 -16.67 1.25 -2.10
CA ASN A 237 -16.85 0.17 -3.09
C ASN A 237 -17.30 0.69 -4.47
N MET A 238 -16.79 1.85 -4.89
CA MET A 238 -17.07 2.43 -6.20
C MET A 238 -15.94 2.06 -7.18
N ASN A 239 -16.22 1.09 -8.06
CA ASN A 239 -15.33 0.65 -9.14
C ASN A 239 -15.59 1.37 -10.46
#